data_AF-X0V251-F1
#
_entry.id   AF-X0V251-F1
#
_cell.length_a   1.000
_cell.length_b   1.000
_cell.length_c   1.000
_cell.angle_alpha   90.00
_cell.angle_beta   90.00
_cell.angle_gamma   90.00
#
_symmetry.space_group_name_H-M   'P 1'
#
loop_
_entity.id
_entity.type
_entity.pdbx_description
1 polymer ?
#
loop_
_entity_poly.entity_id
_entity_poly.type
_entity_poly.pdbx_seq_one_letter_code
_entity_poly.pdbx_strand_id
1 'polypeptide(L)' 'AEETVQVSEEKYRALYENAPLSYQSLNEDGSFIDVNTAWLRTLGYNREEV' A
#
# COMPACT_ATOMS: atom_id res chain seq x y z
N ALA A 1 -14.47 -15.08 14.17
CA ALA A 1 -13.18 -14.42 14.48
C ALA A 1 -12.48 -13.99 13.19
N GLU A 2 -12.44 -14.84 12.16
CA GLU A 2 -11.86 -14.52 10.84
C GLU A 2 -12.58 -13.38 10.10
N GLU A 3 -13.91 -13.29 10.14
CA GLU A 3 -14.66 -12.21 9.47
C GLU A 3 -14.33 -10.80 10.00
N THR A 4 -14.08 -10.66 11.30
CA THR A 4 -13.73 -9.37 11.90
C THR A 4 -12.34 -8.91 11.45
N VAL A 5 -11.42 -9.86 11.29
CA VAL A 5 -10.06 -9.59 10.80
C VAL A 5 -10.12 -9.15 9.34
N GLN A 6 -10.82 -9.89 8.47
CA GLN A 6 -10.96 -9.56 7.05
C GLN A 6 -11.56 -8.16 6.84
N VAL A 7 -12.66 -7.83 7.52
CA VAL A 7 -13.29 -6.50 7.41
C VAL A 7 -12.35 -5.39 7.89
N SER A 8 -11.53 -5.65 8.91
CA SER A 8 -10.54 -4.69 9.39
C SER A 8 -9.38 -4.52 8.40
N GLU A 9 -8.93 -5.60 7.76
CA GLU A 9 -7.89 -5.59 6.74
C GLU A 9 -8.32 -4.86 5.47
N GLU A 10 -9.55 -5.07 5.01
CA GLU A 10 -10.10 -4.35 3.85
C GLU A 10 -10.22 -2.84 4.11
N LYS A 11 -10.70 -2.46 5.31
CA LYS A 11 -10.75 -1.05 5.71
C LYS A 11 -9.35 -0.44 5.79
N TYR A 12 -8.39 -1.16 6.37
CA TYR A 12 -7.01 -0.71 6.43
C TYR A 12 -6.41 -0.55 5.03
N ARG A 13 -6.61 -1.52 4.15
CA ARG A 13 -6.15 -1.48 2.75
C ARG A 13 -6.76 -0.31 2.01
N ALA A 14 -8.06 -0.05 2.19
CA ALA A 14 -8.71 1.11 1.58
C ALA A 14 -8.12 2.43 2.07
N LEU A 15 -7.84 2.57 3.37
CA LEU A 15 -7.19 3.76 3.93
C LEU A 15 -5.76 3.94 3.40
N TYR A 16 -5.01 2.85 3.28
CA TYR A 16 -3.64 2.87 2.77
C TYR A 16 -3.59 3.25 1.27
N GLU A 17 -4.42 2.60 0.44
CA GLU A 17 -4.48 2.83 -1.00
C GLU A 17 -5.02 4.22 -1.36
N ASN A 18 -6.04 4.70 -0.62
CA ASN A 18 -6.64 6.01 -0.86
C ASN A 18 -5.99 7.15 -0.07
N ALA A 19 -4.90 6.89 0.66
CA ALA A 19 -4.20 7.94 1.36
C ALA A 19 -3.69 9.01 0.36
N PRO A 20 -3.83 10.31 0.68
CA PRO A 20 -3.41 11.38 -0.22
C PRO A 20 -1.88 11.53 -0.29
N LEU A 21 -1.15 10.86 0.60
CA LEU A 21 0.30 10.85 0.67
C LEU A 21 0.87 9.54 0.15
N SER A 22 2.05 9.63 -0.44
CA SER A 22 2.82 8.48 -0.91
C SER A 22 3.27 7.64 0.28
N TYR A 23 2.86 6.37 0.30
CA TYR A 23 3.29 5.38 1.27
C TYR A 23 4.04 4.25 0.57
N GLN A 24 5.07 3.78 1.26
CA GLN A 24 5.89 2.64 0.85
C GLN A 24 6.25 1.83 2.09
N SER A 25 6.19 0.51 1.95
CA SER A 25 6.68 -0.45 2.92
C SER A 25 7.96 -1.05 2.39
N LEU A 26 8.98 -1.12 3.23
CA LEU A 26 10.29 -1.66 2.90
C LEU A 26 10.58 -2.88 3.79
N ASN A 27 11.34 -3.83 3.27
CA ASN A 27 11.90 -4.91 4.08
C ASN A 27 13.17 -4.44 4.82
N GLU A 28 13.74 -5.34 5.62
CA GLU A 28 14.96 -5.05 6.40
C GLU A 28 16.17 -4.72 5.50
N ASP A 29 16.18 -5.23 4.27
CA ASP A 29 17.18 -4.93 3.24
C ASP A 29 16.90 -3.62 2.47
N GLY A 30 15.81 -2.91 2.79
CA GLY A 30 15.41 -1.66 2.13
C GLY A 30 14.75 -1.83 0.76
N SER A 31 14.39 -3.05 0.38
CA SER A 31 13.62 -3.33 -0.84
C SER A 31 12.13 -3.07 -0.63
N PHE A 32 11.45 -2.56 -1.66
CA PHE A 32 10.02 -2.33 -1.62
C PHE A 32 9.24 -3.63 -1.44
N ILE A 33 8.42 -3.68 -0.40
CA ILE A 33 7.42 -4.74 -0.19
C ILE A 33 6.10 -4.31 -0.82
N ASP A 34 5.71 -3.05 -0.61
CA ASP A 34 4.45 -2.53 -1.10
C ASP A 34 4.46 -1.02 -1.23
N VAL A 35 3.69 -0.48 -2.18
CA VAL A 35 3.53 0.97 -2.39
C VAL A 35 2.07 1.29 -2.64
N ASN A 36 1.60 2.43 -2.16
CA ASN A 36 0.21 2.84 -2.37
C ASN A 36 0.02 3.56 -3.72
N THR A 37 -1.24 3.72 -4.13
CA THR A 37 -1.58 4.43 -5.38
C THR A 37 -1.02 5.86 -5.46
N ALA A 38 -0.96 6.58 -4.34
CA ALA A 38 -0.38 7.93 -4.33
C ALA A 38 1.14 7.92 -4.59
N TRP A 39 1.88 6.90 -4.14
CA TRP A 39 3.30 6.72 -4.44
C TRP A 39 3.53 6.50 -5.94
N LEU A 40 2.77 5.58 -6.53
CA LEU A 40 2.80 5.29 -7.97
C LEU A 40 2.54 6.55 -8.80
N ARG A 41 1.48 7.29 -8.47
CA ARG A 41 1.13 8.54 -9.17
C ARG A 41 2.17 9.64 -9.00
N THR A 42 2.73 9.80 -7.79
CA THR A 42 3.71 10.86 -7.51
C THR A 42 5.02 10.63 -8.25
N LEU A 43 5.47 9.36 -8.35
CA LEU A 43 6.72 9.02 -9.01
C LEU A 43 6.55 8.65 -10.48
N GLY A 44 5.33 8.45 -10.96
CA GLY A 44 5.01 8.16 -12.35
C GLY A 44 5.24 6.71 -12.77
N TYR A 45 5.27 5.78 -11.81
CA TYR A 45 5.43 4.35 -12.05
C TYR A 45 4.09 3.64 -12.01
N ASN A 46 3.94 2.58 -12.82
CA ASN A 46 2.86 1.62 -12.67
C ASN A 46 3.24 0.53 -11.67
N ARG A 47 2.24 -0.10 -11.04
CA ARG A 47 2.50 -1.15 -10.02
C ARG A 47 3.21 -2.38 -10.58
N GLU A 48 3.16 -2.59 -11.89
CA GLU A 48 3.85 -3.69 -12.58
C GLU A 48 5.34 -3.39 -12.82
N GLU A 49 5.77 -2.14 -12.64
CA GLU A 49 7.16 -1.69 -12.87
C GLU A 49 8.00 -1.67 -11.59
N VAL A 50 7.38 -1.90 -10.43
CA VAL A 50 7.98 -1.82 -9.08
C VAL A 50 7.96 -3.16 -8.36
#